data_AF-A0A482VBR3-F1
#
_entry.id   AF-A0A482VBR3-F1
#
_cell.length_a   1.000
_cell.length_b   1.000
_cell.length_c   1.000
_cell.angle_alpha   90.00
_cell.angle_beta   90.00
_cell.angle_gamma   90.00
#
_symmetry.space_group_name_H-M   'P 1'
#
loop_
_entity.id
_entity.type
_entity.pdbx_description
1 polymer ?
#
loop_
_entity_poly.entity_id
_entity_poly.type
_entity_poly.pdbx_seq_one_letter_code
_entity_poly.pdbx_strand_id
1 'polypeptide(L)'
;MVSLLTDMLSNRKFKVFIGDKNSKFRTLNNGMPQGSVLSPLLCNYIYSSDLPITKFRTFICTDDLALAFQEKNFENIKQSSTET
;
A
#
# COMPACT_ATOMS: atom_id res chain seq x y z
N MET A 1 18.23 -7.67 -5.21
CA MET A 1 17.05 -7.18 -4.44
C MET A 1 16.01 -6.56 -5.36
N VAL A 2 16.38 -5.63 -6.25
CA VAL A 2 15.46 -5.06 -7.26
C VAL A 2 14.91 -6.11 -8.24
N SER A 3 15.73 -7.07 -8.68
CA SER A 3 15.27 -8.17 -9.56
C SER A 3 14.14 -8.99 -8.95
N LEU A 4 14.26 -9.35 -7.67
CA LEU A 4 13.23 -10.10 -6.94
C LEU A 4 11.91 -9.32 -6.85
N LEU A 5 11.98 -8.00 -6.60
CA LEU A 5 10.80 -7.12 -6.59
C LEU A 5 10.14 -7.07 -7.97
N THR A 6 10.92 -6.92 -9.04
CA THR A 6 10.42 -6.92 -10.41
C THR A 6 9.75 -8.25 -10.75
N ASP A 7 10.38 -9.38 -10.40
CA ASP A 7 9.83 -10.72 -10.65
C ASP A 7 8.57 -10.98 -9.80
N MET A 8 8.49 -10.42 -8.59
CA MET A 8 7.28 -10.46 -7.77
C MET A 8 6.18 -9.54 -8.28
N LEU A 9 6.50 -8.43 -8.95
CA LEU A 9 5.54 -7.43 -9.42
C LEU A 9 5.07 -7.66 -10.86
N SER A 10 5.80 -8.42 -11.68
CA SER A 10 5.52 -8.62 -13.11
C SER A 10 5.43 -10.09 -13.52
N ASN A 11 4.73 -10.38 -14.62
CA ASN A 11 4.59 -11.71 -15.23
C ASN A 11 4.09 -12.83 -14.31
N ARG A 12 3.31 -12.51 -13.27
CA ARG A 12 2.75 -13.50 -12.35
C ARG A 12 1.65 -14.30 -13.02
N LYS A 13 1.82 -15.62 -13.13
CA LYS A 13 0.81 -16.53 -13.68
C LYS A 13 -0.05 -17.11 -12.56
N PHE A 14 -1.35 -16.88 -12.63
CA PHE A 14 -2.33 -17.42 -11.71
C PHE A 14 -3.25 -18.42 -12.40
N LYS A 15 -3.67 -19.42 -11.64
CA LYS A 15 -4.66 -20.42 -12.03
C LYS A 15 -5.52 -20.72 -10.82
N VAL A 16 -6.83 -20.78 -11.03
CA VAL A 16 -7.80 -21.09 -9.98
C VAL A 16 -8.21 -22.55 -10.13
N PHE A 17 -8.19 -23.25 -9.01
CA PHE A 17 -8.60 -24.65 -8.87
C PHE A 17 -9.91 -24.66 -8.06
N ILE A 18 -11.00 -25.17 -8.63
CA ILE A 18 -12.30 -25.29 -7.96
C ILE A 18 -12.78 -26.74 -8.15
N GLY A 19 -12.62 -27.56 -7.11
CA GLY A 19 -12.84 -29.01 -7.21
C GLY A 19 -11.95 -29.61 -8.30
N ASP A 20 -12.54 -30.35 -9.24
CA ASP A 20 -11.83 -30.94 -10.39
C ASP A 20 -11.66 -29.97 -11.58
N LYS A 21 -12.18 -28.75 -11.47
CA LYS A 21 -12.13 -27.77 -12.55
C LYS A 21 -10.94 -26.83 -12.40
N ASN A 22 -10.29 -26.61 -13.52
CA ASN A 22 -9.06 -25.86 -13.66
C ASN A 22 -9.32 -24.64 -14.56
N SER A 23 -9.05 -23.42 -14.07
CA SER A 23 -9.07 -22.24 -14.94
C SER A 23 -7.91 -22.26 -15.94
N LYS A 24 -8.00 -21.45 -17.00
CA LYS A 24 -6.84 -21.13 -17.83
C LYS A 24 -5.83 -20.31 -17.01
N PHE A 25 -4.55 -20.42 -17.35
CA PHE A 25 -3.53 -19.51 -16.81
C PHE A 25 -3.85 -18.08 -17.22
N ARG A 26 -3.76 -17.16 -16.26
CA ARG A 26 -3.86 -15.71 -16.49
C ARG A 26 -2.59 -15.06 -15.97
N THR A 27 -2.04 -14.15 -16.74
CA THR A 27 -0.91 -13.32 -16.31
C THR A 27 -1.45 -12.04 -15.68
N LEU A 28 -1.07 -11.76 -14.43
CA LEU A 28 -1.45 -10.56 -13.71
C LEU A 28 -0.20 -9.67 -13.57
N ASN A 29 -0.18 -8.56 -14.29
CA ASN A 29 0.88 -7.56 -14.25
C ASN A 29 0.53 -6.36 -13.36
N ASN A 30 -0.66 -6.36 -12.76
CA ASN A 30 -1.19 -5.23 -12.02
C ASN A 30 -1.39 -5.61 -10.56
N GLY A 31 -1.28 -4.61 -9.69
CA GLY A 31 -1.46 -4.78 -8.26
C GLY A 31 -0.40 -5.66 -7.63
N MET A 32 -0.66 -6.00 -6.39
CA MET A 32 0.30 -6.58 -5.47
C MET A 32 -0.08 -8.04 -5.19
N PRO A 33 0.87 -9.00 -5.12
CA PRO A 33 0.54 -10.41 -4.88
C PRO A 33 -0.11 -10.63 -3.50
N GLN A 34 -1.43 -10.63 -3.41
CA GLN A 34 -2.14 -10.89 -2.15
C GLN A 34 -1.85 -12.32 -1.65
N GLY A 35 -1.48 -12.46 -0.38
CA GLY A 35 -1.14 -13.74 0.24
C GLY A 35 0.35 -14.11 0.25
N SER A 36 1.23 -13.29 -0.32
CA SER A 36 2.69 -13.43 -0.09
C SER A 36 3.07 -12.82 1.26
N VAL A 37 3.98 -13.47 1.99
CA VAL A 37 4.50 -12.99 3.29
C VAL A 37 5.15 -11.62 3.16
N LEU A 38 5.76 -11.34 2.01
CA LEU A 38 6.40 -10.06 1.73
C LEU A 38 5.41 -8.96 1.31
N SER A 39 4.14 -9.30 1.14
CA SER A 39 3.17 -8.36 0.57
C SER A 39 2.84 -7.16 1.42
N PRO A 40 2.56 -7.33 2.72
CA PRO A 40 2.35 -6.20 3.61
C PRO A 40 3.57 -5.25 3.66
N LEU A 41 4.79 -5.80 3.59
CA LEU A 41 6.03 -5.02 3.61
C LEU A 41 6.23 -4.20 2.34
N LEU A 42 5.97 -4.78 1.16
CA LEU A 42 6.06 -4.05 -0.10
C LEU A 42 4.97 -2.98 -0.23
N CYS A 43 3.74 -3.28 0.20
CA CYS A 43 2.66 -2.30 0.21
C CYS A 43 3.04 -1.09 1.07
N ASN A 44 3.51 -1.32 2.29
CA ASN A 44 3.93 -0.24 3.18
C ASN A 44 5.11 0.54 2.60
N TYR A 45 6.09 -0.12 1.97
CA TYR A 45 7.24 0.56 1.38
C TYR A 45 6.86 1.45 0.19
N ILE A 46 6.13 0.89 -0.79
CA ILE A 46 5.72 1.62 -2.01
C ILE A 46 4.73 2.74 -1.67
N TYR A 47 3.76 2.48 -0.81
CA TYR A 47 2.72 3.46 -0.50
C TYR A 47 3.23 4.53 0.47
N SER A 48 4.09 4.19 1.43
CA SER A 48 4.67 5.19 2.35
C SER A 48 5.74 6.06 1.69
N SER A 49 6.43 5.57 0.64
CA SER A 49 7.45 6.38 -0.05
C SER A 49 6.85 7.50 -0.89
N ASP A 50 5.62 7.32 -1.37
CA ASP A 50 4.93 8.28 -2.24
C ASP A 50 4.11 9.31 -1.46
N LEU A 51 3.93 9.13 -0.14
CA LEU A 51 3.20 10.07 0.70
C LEU A 51 4.04 11.33 0.96
N PRO A 52 3.45 12.53 0.84
CA PRO A 52 4.14 13.77 1.16
C PRO A 52 4.53 13.79 2.65
N ILE A 53 5.71 14.33 2.94
CA ILE A 53 6.15 14.54 4.32
C ILE A 53 5.26 15.62 4.93
N THR A 54 4.36 15.22 5.83
CA THR A 54 3.50 16.15 6.56
C THR A 54 4.10 16.50 7.91
N LYS A 55 3.74 17.67 8.47
CA LYS A 55 4.11 18.07 9.84
C LYS A 55 3.32 17.29 10.90
N PHE A 56 2.37 16.45 10.48
CA PHE A 56 1.46 15.71 11.33
C PHE A 56 2.01 14.32 11.63
N ARG A 57 1.58 13.75 12.76
CA ARG A 57 1.91 12.37 13.08
C ARG A 57 1.08 11.46 12.17
N THR A 58 1.76 10.73 11.29
CA THR A 58 1.12 9.90 10.28
C THR A 58 1.14 8.43 10.71
N PHE A 59 -0.01 7.76 10.65
CA PHE A 59 -0.17 6.33 10.89
C PHE A 59 -0.66 5.69 9.59
N ILE A 60 0.06 4.68 9.10
CA ILE A 60 -0.24 3.99 7.83
C ILE A 60 -0.48 2.52 8.14
N CYS A 61 -1.61 2.00 7.70
CA CYS A 61 -1.94 0.59 7.72
C CYS A 61 -2.49 0.20 6.35
N THR A 62 -1.62 -0.28 5.45
CA THR A 62 -1.98 -0.63 4.07
C THR A 62 -2.75 0.45 3.33
N ASP A 63 -4.07 0.36 3.29
CA ASP A 63 -5.03 1.26 2.66
C ASP A 63 -5.54 2.38 3.59
N ASP A 64 -5.36 2.23 4.90
CA ASP A 64 -5.75 3.22 5.90
C ASP A 64 -4.60 4.20 6.18
N LEU A 65 -4.88 5.49 6.03
CA LEU A 65 -4.01 6.60 6.42
C LEU A 65 -4.70 7.45 7.48
N ALA A 66 -4.10 7.55 8.66
CA ALA A 66 -4.56 8.44 9.72
C ALA A 66 -3.51 9.51 10.03
N LEU A 67 -3.92 10.77 9.92
CA LEU A 67 -3.12 11.93 10.32
C LEU A 67 -3.59 12.44 11.68
N ALA A 68 -2.69 12.51 12.65
CA ALA A 68 -2.94 13.05 13.96
C ALA A 68 -2.17 14.37 14.14
N PHE A 69 -2.90 15.40 14.53
CA PHE A 69 -2.35 16.70 14.89
C PHE A 69 -2.78 17.06 16.31
N GLN A 70 -1.87 17.65 17.07
CA GLN A 70 -2.15 18.17 18.39
C GLN A 70 -1.52 19.55 18.51
N GLU A 71 -2.32 20.53 18.88
CA GLU A 71 -1.88 21.91 19.06
C GLU A 71 -2.53 22.49 20.31
N LYS A 72 -1.84 23.42 20.98
CA LYS A 72 -2.34 24.00 22.25
C LYS A 72 -3.38 25.09 22.02
N ASN A 73 -3.33 25.75 20.85
CA ASN A 73 -4.20 26.87 20.53
C ASN A 73 -5.18 26.48 19.42
N PHE A 74 -6.47 26.65 19.69
CA PHE A 74 -7.55 26.21 18.81
C PHE A 74 -7.54 26.93 17.44
N GLU A 75 -7.10 28.18 17.39
CA GLU A 75 -6.98 28.93 16.13
C GLU A 75 -5.95 28.29 15.18
N ASN A 76 -4.86 27.75 15.71
CA ASN A 76 -3.81 27.09 14.92
C ASN A 76 -4.25 25.71 14.40
N ILE A 77 -5.18 25.03 15.11
CA ILE A 77 -5.79 23.76 14.65
C ILE A 77 -6.60 23.97 13.37
N LYS A 78 -7.31 25.09 13.28
CA LYS A 78 -8.09 25.41 12.08
C LYS A 78 -7.18 25.70 10.88
N GLN A 79 -6.14 26.51 11.08
CA GLN A 79 -5.19 26.85 10.02
C GLN A 79 -4.50 25.60 9.44
N SER A 80 -4.02 24.69 10.28
CA SER A 80 -3.34 23.48 9.83
C SER A 80 -4.23 22.52 9.04
N SER A 81 -5.54 22.53 9.30
CA SER A 81 -6.53 21.69 8.60
C SER A 81 -6.86 22.22 7.19
N THR A 82 -6.51 23.47 6.90
CA THR A 82 -6.74 24.16 5.61
C THR A 82 -5.52 24.17 4.69
N GLU A 83 -4.33 23.82 5.17
CA GLU A 83 -3.07 23.85 4.40
C GLU A 83 -2.70 22.49 3.76
N THR A 84 -3.68 21.62 3.51
CA THR A 84 -3.47 20.37 2.75
C THR A 84 -3.46 20.66 1.26
#